data_AF-A0A3M7SP99-F1
#
_entry.id   AF-A0A3M7SP99-F1
#
_cell.length_a   1.000
_cell.length_b   1.000
_cell.length_c   1.000
_cell.angle_alpha   90.00
_cell.angle_beta   90.00
_cell.angle_gamma   90.00
#
_symmetry.space_group_name_H-M   'P 1'
#
loop_
_entity.id
_entity.type
_entity.pdbx_description
1 polymer ?
#
loop_
_entity_poly.entity_id
_entity_poly.type
_entity_poly.pdbx_seq_one_letter_code
_entity_poly.pdbx_strand_id
1 'polypeptide(L)'
;MKDFSLIICLWGAIFSEFWRRENNRLAFEWNVLKFENEQINLPDYERNKEKMREKLKTASELIRFLYTWQRFFKIFLSYTVLLFMVCIICLEIALVFPNDDVLGVIFGDGGSTVINIIIIMIMNWIYTFIAVSFTKWENYRTKTEYDDALIIKLFIFEFVNSYGSLFYMAFFRTIEYENGLFNLGKEYQDKCDNDN
;
A
#
# COMPACT_ATOMS: atom_id res chain seq x y z
N MET A 1 -7.18 22.56 18.98
CA MET A 1 -6.83 21.53 17.98
C MET A 1 -5.37 21.09 18.11
N LYS A 2 -4.40 22.01 18.19
CA LYS A 2 -2.96 21.68 18.36
C LYS A 2 -2.66 20.87 19.63
N ASP A 3 -3.33 21.16 20.74
CA ASP A 3 -3.08 20.48 22.02
C ASP A 3 -3.49 18.99 21.99
N PHE A 4 -4.57 18.67 21.26
CA PHE A 4 -5.06 17.29 21.13
C PHE A 4 -4.16 16.44 20.24
N SER A 5 -3.65 17.00 19.13
CA SER A 5 -2.71 16.30 18.24
C SER A 5 -1.42 15.92 18.95
N LEU A 6 -0.90 16.79 19.83
CA LEU A 6 0.30 16.49 20.63
C LEU A 6 0.06 15.31 21.58
N ILE A 7 -1.12 15.26 22.22
CA ILE A 7 -1.49 14.17 23.12
C ILE A 7 -1.60 12.84 22.37
N ILE A 8 -2.22 12.81 21.18
CA ILE A 8 -2.33 11.58 20.37
C ILE A 8 -0.96 11.08 19.91
N CYS A 9 -0.10 11.97 19.41
CA CYS A 9 1.24 11.58 18.98
C CYS A 9 2.08 11.03 20.14
N LEU A 10 1.99 11.68 21.32
CA LEU A 10 2.68 11.24 22.53
C LEU A 10 2.14 9.90 23.02
N TRP A 11 0.81 9.72 23.05
CA TRP A 11 0.18 8.45 23.42
C TRP A 11 0.59 7.32 22.47
N GLY A 12 0.57 7.55 21.15
CA GLY A 12 0.97 6.58 20.15
C GLY A 12 2.44 6.15 20.30
N ALA A 13 3.34 7.10 20.57
CA ALA A 13 4.75 6.81 20.82
C ALA A 13 4.94 5.96 22.09
N ILE A 14 4.30 6.35 23.21
CA ILE A 14 4.38 5.60 24.47
C ILE A 14 3.79 4.20 24.31
N PHE A 15 2.64 4.07 23.65
CA PHE A 15 1.98 2.80 23.43
C PHE A 15 2.85 1.86 22.57
N SER A 16 3.43 2.35 21.48
CA SER A 16 4.33 1.56 20.62
C SER A 16 5.57 1.07 21.36
N GLU A 17 6.18 1.94 22.17
CA GLU A 17 7.31 1.58 23.05
C GLU A 17 6.92 0.53 24.10
N PHE A 18 5.77 0.72 24.74
CA PHE A 18 5.23 -0.22 25.72
C PHE A 18 4.98 -1.60 25.10
N TRP A 19 4.31 -1.64 23.94
CA TRP A 19 4.03 -2.88 23.23
C TRP A 19 5.31 -3.60 22.80
N ARG A 20 6.32 -2.87 22.33
CA ARG A 20 7.62 -3.45 21.96
C ARG A 20 8.32 -4.10 23.16
N ARG A 21 8.24 -3.50 24.35
CA ARG A 21 8.80 -4.08 25.58
C ARG A 21 8.05 -5.34 26.00
N GLU A 22 6.73 -5.31 25.96
CA GLU A 22 5.88 -6.44 26.32
C GLU A 22 6.08 -7.62 25.37
N ASN A 23 6.13 -7.36 24.07
CA ASN A 23 6.40 -8.39 23.06
C ASN A 23 7.75 -9.10 23.30
N ASN A 24 8.79 -8.34 23.64
CA ASN A 24 10.10 -8.92 23.96
C ASN A 24 10.08 -9.75 25.25
N ARG A 25 9.33 -9.33 26.27
CA ARG A 25 9.15 -10.10 27.51
C ARG A 25 8.49 -11.44 27.23
N LEU A 26 7.39 -11.44 26.47
CA LEU A 26 6.67 -12.64 26.07
C LEU A 26 7.52 -13.56 25.19
N ALA A 27 8.27 -12.99 24.24
CA ALA A 27 9.18 -13.77 23.39
C ALA A 27 10.31 -14.45 24.19
N PHE A 28 10.80 -13.81 25.26
CA PHE A 28 11.76 -14.41 26.18
C PHE A 28 11.12 -15.52 27.02
N GLU A 29 9.94 -15.26 27.60
CA GLU A 29 9.21 -16.23 28.43
C GLU A 29 8.83 -17.49 27.65
N TRP A 30 8.38 -17.34 26.41
CA TRP A 30 8.07 -18.45 25.52
C TRP A 30 9.31 -19.05 24.83
N ASN A 31 10.51 -18.55 25.11
CA ASN A 31 11.78 -18.99 24.54
C ASN A 31 11.80 -19.02 22.99
N VAL A 32 11.11 -18.07 22.36
CA VAL A 32 11.02 -17.94 20.89
C VAL A 32 11.85 -16.79 20.33
N LEU A 33 12.72 -16.15 21.12
CA LEU A 33 13.53 -15.01 20.67
C LEU A 33 14.38 -15.25 19.42
N LYS A 34 14.81 -16.49 19.16
CA LYS A 34 15.69 -16.85 18.04
C LYS A 34 14.98 -17.57 16.90
N PHE A 35 13.65 -17.56 16.88
CA PHE A 35 12.86 -18.35 15.93
C PHE A 35 13.22 -18.09 14.46
N GLU A 36 13.57 -16.84 14.09
CA GLU A 36 13.96 -16.48 12.72
C GLU A 36 15.18 -17.26 12.19
N ASN A 37 16.15 -17.56 13.06
CA ASN A 37 17.35 -18.31 12.66
C ASN A 37 17.08 -19.81 12.48
N GLU A 38 16.02 -20.31 13.12
CA GLU A 38 15.66 -21.73 13.13
C GLU A 38 14.61 -22.07 12.04
N GLN A 39 14.23 -21.11 11.20
CA GLN A 39 13.22 -21.33 10.17
C GLN A 39 13.72 -22.23 9.04
N ILE A 40 12.84 -23.16 8.66
CA ILE A 40 13.05 -24.04 7.51
C ILE A 40 12.78 -23.24 6.22
N ASN A 41 13.57 -23.49 5.17
CA ASN A 41 13.35 -22.83 3.89
C ASN A 41 12.07 -23.39 3.22
N LEU A 42 11.44 -22.57 2.38
CA LEU A 42 10.30 -23.04 1.60
C LEU A 42 10.69 -24.14 0.61
N PRO A 43 9.88 -25.20 0.44
CA PRO A 43 10.15 -26.25 -0.55
C PRO A 43 10.30 -25.71 -1.97
N ASP A 44 9.52 -24.68 -2.33
CA ASP A 44 9.62 -24.02 -3.64
C ASP A 44 10.96 -23.30 -3.83
N TYR A 45 11.48 -22.70 -2.75
CA TYR A 45 12.78 -22.06 -2.75
C TYR A 45 13.90 -23.09 -2.90
N GLU A 46 13.84 -24.20 -2.18
CA GLU A 46 14.83 -25.28 -2.25
C GLU A 46 14.86 -25.93 -3.63
N ARG A 47 13.70 -26.23 -4.22
CA ARG A 47 13.58 -26.76 -5.58
C ARG A 47 14.21 -25.83 -6.62
N ASN A 48 13.98 -24.52 -6.50
CA ASN A 48 14.60 -23.53 -7.38
C ASN A 48 16.11 -23.45 -7.13
N LYS A 49 16.56 -23.49 -5.88
CA LYS A 49 17.98 -23.47 -5.51
C LYS A 49 18.75 -24.69 -6.05
N GLU A 50 18.16 -25.88 -6.00
CA GLU A 50 18.76 -27.11 -6.54
C GLU A 50 18.94 -27.04 -8.05
N LYS A 51 17.87 -26.69 -8.78
CA LYS A 51 17.93 -26.44 -10.24
C LYS A 51 19.02 -25.44 -10.61
N MET A 52 19.21 -24.42 -9.77
CA MET A 52 20.25 -23.42 -9.98
C MET A 52 21.65 -23.94 -9.63
N ARG A 53 21.79 -24.75 -8.58
CA ARG A 53 23.08 -25.36 -8.20
C ARG A 53 23.60 -26.27 -9.32
N GLU A 54 22.72 -27.02 -9.97
CA GLU A 54 23.09 -27.82 -11.14
C GLU A 54 23.60 -26.95 -12.29
N LYS A 55 22.92 -25.85 -12.60
CA LYS A 55 23.36 -24.88 -13.64
C LYS A 55 24.68 -24.18 -13.28
N LEU A 56 24.88 -23.87 -12.01
CA LEU A 56 26.08 -23.20 -11.47
C LEU A 56 27.31 -24.11 -11.43
N LYS A 57 27.15 -25.44 -11.27
CA LYS A 57 28.29 -26.37 -11.35
C LYS A 57 28.97 -26.36 -12.72
N THR A 58 28.22 -26.03 -13.77
CA THR A 58 28.69 -26.03 -15.15
C THR A 58 29.33 -24.69 -15.56
N ALA A 59 29.13 -23.59 -14.82
CA ALA A 59 29.69 -22.29 -15.23
C ALA A 59 29.92 -21.25 -14.10
N SER A 60 30.96 -20.44 -14.36
CA SER A 60 31.68 -19.39 -13.59
C SER A 60 30.87 -18.43 -12.67
N GLU A 61 31.60 -17.67 -11.82
CA GLU A 61 31.13 -16.59 -10.93
C GLU A 61 30.17 -15.58 -11.60
N LEU A 62 30.28 -15.39 -12.92
CA LEU A 62 29.35 -14.56 -13.72
C LEU A 62 27.88 -14.99 -13.53
N ILE A 63 27.59 -16.29 -13.42
CA ILE A 63 26.22 -16.79 -13.23
C ILE A 63 25.68 -16.39 -11.85
N ARG A 64 26.54 -16.32 -10.83
CA ARG A 64 26.16 -15.87 -9.48
C ARG A 64 25.76 -14.40 -9.46
N PHE A 65 26.50 -13.57 -10.19
CA PHE A 65 26.17 -12.16 -10.38
C PHE A 65 24.83 -12.01 -11.12
N LEU A 66 24.68 -12.63 -12.29
CA LEU A 66 23.46 -12.59 -13.09
C LEU A 66 22.21 -13.02 -12.30
N TYR A 67 22.34 -14.04 -11.44
CA TYR A 67 21.23 -14.50 -10.59
C TYR A 67 20.81 -13.47 -9.53
N THR A 68 21.79 -12.81 -8.90
CA THR A 68 21.50 -11.76 -7.91
C THR A 68 20.77 -10.59 -8.58
N TRP A 69 21.19 -10.21 -9.79
CA TRP A 69 20.51 -9.21 -10.60
C TRP A 69 19.12 -9.65 -11.03
N GLN A 70 18.93 -10.90 -11.45
CA GLN A 70 17.61 -11.42 -11.78
C GLN A 70 16.64 -11.34 -10.59
N ARG A 71 17.10 -11.67 -9.37
CA ARG A 71 16.27 -11.51 -8.16
C ARG A 71 15.93 -10.06 -7.90
N PHE A 72 16.91 -9.15 -8.03
CA PHE A 72 16.68 -7.71 -7.88
C PHE A 72 15.66 -7.20 -8.90
N PHE A 73 15.79 -7.56 -10.18
CA PHE A 73 14.85 -7.18 -11.23
C PHE A 73 13.43 -7.71 -10.99
N LYS A 74 13.29 -8.92 -10.44
CA LYS A 74 11.97 -9.48 -10.08
C LYS A 74 11.30 -8.67 -8.98
N ILE A 75 12.04 -8.36 -7.92
CA ILE A 75 11.55 -7.54 -6.80
C ILE A 75 11.20 -6.14 -7.30
N PHE A 76 12.12 -5.51 -8.04
CA PHE A 76 11.90 -4.21 -8.65
C PHE A 76 10.63 -4.20 -9.52
N LEU A 77 10.47 -5.19 -10.40
CA LEU A 77 9.27 -5.31 -11.24
C LEU A 77 7.99 -5.51 -10.42
N SER A 78 8.04 -6.26 -9.31
CA SER A 78 6.87 -6.38 -8.45
C SER A 78 6.49 -5.06 -7.82
N TYR A 79 7.47 -4.29 -7.32
CA TYR A 79 7.20 -2.99 -6.69
C TYR A 79 6.76 -1.93 -7.71
N THR A 80 7.24 -1.97 -8.95
CA THR A 80 6.75 -1.06 -9.99
C THR A 80 5.30 -1.34 -10.38
N VAL A 81 4.89 -2.62 -10.46
CA VAL A 81 3.49 -2.98 -10.69
C VAL A 81 2.59 -2.52 -9.55
N LEU A 82 3.05 -2.63 -8.31
CA LEU A 82 2.32 -2.12 -7.15
C LEU A 82 2.17 -0.60 -7.18
N LEU A 83 3.26 0.11 -7.50
CA LEU A 83 3.23 1.56 -7.65
C LEU A 83 2.23 1.97 -8.74
N PHE A 84 2.25 1.30 -9.89
CA PHE A 84 1.31 1.55 -10.97
C PHE A 84 -0.16 1.35 -10.53
N MET A 85 -0.46 0.27 -9.79
CA MET A 85 -1.81 0.04 -9.25
C MET A 85 -2.23 1.11 -8.24
N VAL A 86 -1.32 1.52 -7.34
CA VAL A 86 -1.56 2.62 -6.41
C VAL A 86 -1.83 3.93 -7.15
N CYS A 87 -1.09 4.22 -8.23
CA CYS A 87 -1.33 5.37 -9.08
C CYS A 87 -2.74 5.34 -9.71
N ILE A 88 -3.25 4.17 -10.12
CA ILE A 88 -4.62 4.06 -10.65
C ILE A 88 -5.64 4.48 -9.60
N ILE A 89 -5.50 4.02 -8.35
CA ILE A 89 -6.41 4.41 -7.25
C ILE A 89 -6.31 5.91 -6.97
N CYS A 90 -5.09 6.45 -6.94
CA CYS A 90 -4.90 7.89 -6.77
C CYS A 90 -5.53 8.70 -7.92
N LEU A 91 -5.46 8.20 -9.16
CA LEU A 91 -6.09 8.83 -10.32
C LEU A 91 -7.62 8.74 -10.24
N GLU A 92 -8.18 7.60 -9.82
CA GLU A 92 -9.61 7.47 -9.56
C GLU A 92 -10.08 8.51 -8.55
N ILE A 93 -9.38 8.62 -7.40
CA ILE A 93 -9.69 9.60 -6.37
C ILE A 93 -9.58 11.03 -6.95
N ALA A 94 -8.55 11.34 -7.72
CA ALA A 94 -8.36 12.66 -8.29
C ALA A 94 -9.39 13.03 -9.37
N LEU A 95 -9.98 12.05 -10.08
CA LEU A 95 -10.92 12.29 -11.17
C LEU A 95 -12.39 12.26 -10.71
N VAL A 96 -12.72 11.40 -9.75
CA VAL A 96 -14.11 11.19 -9.29
C VAL A 96 -14.53 12.29 -8.32
N PHE A 97 -13.71 12.57 -7.30
CA PHE A 97 -14.08 13.51 -6.22
C PHE A 97 -14.30 14.98 -6.63
N PRO A 98 -13.58 15.58 -7.61
CA PRO A 98 -13.92 16.93 -8.06
C PRO A 98 -15.18 16.99 -8.93
N ASN A 99 -15.63 15.85 -9.47
CA ASN A 99 -16.81 15.75 -10.32
C ASN A 99 -17.99 15.07 -9.61
N ASP A 100 -18.06 15.16 -8.27
CA ASP A 100 -19.08 14.51 -7.43
C ASP A 100 -20.53 14.74 -7.94
N ASP A 101 -20.77 15.87 -8.63
CA ASP A 101 -22.07 16.19 -9.24
C ASP A 101 -22.43 15.28 -10.45
N VAL A 102 -21.46 14.80 -11.22
CA VAL A 102 -21.72 14.07 -12.49
C VAL A 102 -22.17 12.63 -12.23
N LEU A 103 -21.61 11.97 -11.21
CA LEU A 103 -21.96 10.59 -10.86
C LEU A 103 -23.28 10.50 -10.07
N GLY A 104 -23.65 11.55 -9.32
CA GLY A 104 -24.98 11.67 -8.71
C GLY A 104 -26.09 11.87 -9.73
N VAL A 105 -25.81 12.56 -10.84
CA VAL A 105 -26.78 12.87 -11.92
C VAL A 105 -27.10 11.65 -12.80
N ILE A 106 -26.18 10.70 -13.01
CA ILE A 106 -26.38 9.59 -13.95
C ILE A 106 -27.14 8.40 -13.32
N PHE A 107 -26.94 8.08 -12.04
CA PHE A 107 -27.42 6.83 -11.43
C PHE A 107 -28.29 6.98 -10.16
N GLY A 108 -28.46 8.20 -9.65
CA GLY A 108 -29.19 8.48 -8.41
C GLY A 108 -28.39 8.15 -7.14
N ASP A 109 -28.70 8.86 -6.06
CA ASP A 109 -27.88 9.00 -4.83
C ASP A 109 -27.52 7.67 -4.14
N GLY A 110 -28.38 6.64 -4.26
CA GLY A 110 -28.16 5.32 -3.65
C GLY A 110 -27.56 4.26 -4.59
N GLY A 111 -27.67 4.44 -5.92
CA GLY A 111 -27.23 3.44 -6.90
C GLY A 111 -25.72 3.47 -7.13
N SER A 112 -25.16 4.69 -7.23
CA SER A 112 -23.74 4.92 -7.49
C SER A 112 -22.84 4.35 -6.39
N THR A 113 -23.27 4.49 -5.12
CA THR A 113 -22.48 4.03 -3.97
C THR A 113 -22.42 2.51 -3.89
N VAL A 114 -23.53 1.81 -4.15
CA VAL A 114 -23.58 0.34 -4.16
C VAL A 114 -22.72 -0.22 -5.29
N ILE A 115 -22.82 0.36 -6.50
CA ILE A 115 -22.00 -0.07 -7.65
C ILE A 115 -20.51 0.17 -7.35
N ASN A 116 -20.18 1.32 -6.76
CA ASN A 116 -18.80 1.64 -6.37
C ASN A 116 -18.24 0.63 -5.35
N ILE A 117 -19.02 0.28 -4.32
CA ILE A 117 -18.62 -0.73 -3.33
C ILE A 117 -18.36 -2.08 -4.00
N ILE A 118 -19.22 -2.50 -4.94
CA ILE A 118 -19.03 -3.76 -5.68
C ILE A 118 -17.73 -3.71 -6.50
N ILE A 119 -17.45 -2.59 -7.18
CA ILE A 119 -16.21 -2.40 -7.95
C ILE A 119 -14.99 -2.52 -7.03
N ILE A 120 -14.99 -1.83 -5.89
CA ILE A 120 -13.90 -1.87 -4.90
C ILE A 120 -13.69 -3.30 -4.39
N MET A 121 -14.76 -4.04 -4.07
CA MET A 121 -14.66 -5.43 -3.62
C MET A 121 -14.01 -6.34 -4.67
N ILE A 122 -14.39 -6.20 -5.94
CA ILE A 122 -13.80 -6.96 -7.05
C ILE A 122 -12.32 -6.57 -7.21
N MET A 123 -12.00 -5.28 -7.13
CA MET A 123 -10.62 -4.80 -7.22
C MET A 123 -9.74 -5.34 -6.10
N ASN A 124 -10.23 -5.37 -4.87
CA ASN A 124 -9.50 -5.95 -3.73
C ASN A 124 -9.20 -7.45 -3.95
N TRP A 125 -10.15 -8.19 -4.53
CA TRP A 125 -9.96 -9.60 -4.85
C TRP A 125 -8.88 -9.80 -5.93
N ILE A 126 -8.97 -9.07 -7.04
CA ILE A 126 -7.97 -9.10 -8.12
C ILE A 126 -6.59 -8.71 -7.59
N TYR A 127 -6.53 -7.67 -6.78
CA TYR A 127 -5.30 -7.16 -6.22
C TYR A 127 -4.62 -8.20 -5.30
N THR A 128 -5.39 -8.83 -4.41
CA THR A 128 -4.87 -9.89 -3.55
C THR A 128 -4.32 -11.05 -4.37
N PHE A 129 -5.02 -11.43 -5.44
CA PHE A 129 -4.55 -12.46 -6.36
C PHE A 129 -3.21 -12.08 -7.04
N ILE A 130 -3.11 -10.85 -7.54
CA ILE A 130 -1.88 -10.33 -8.16
C ILE A 130 -0.74 -10.30 -7.13
N ALA A 131 -0.97 -9.76 -5.94
CA ALA A 131 0.04 -9.66 -4.88
C ALA A 131 0.59 -11.03 -4.49
N VAL A 132 -0.28 -12.04 -4.33
CA VAL A 132 0.14 -13.42 -4.06
C VAL A 132 0.95 -14.01 -5.23
N SER A 133 0.50 -13.78 -6.47
CA SER A 133 1.19 -14.29 -7.66
C SER A 133 2.61 -13.69 -7.79
N PHE A 134 2.75 -12.38 -7.62
CA PHE A 134 4.05 -11.70 -7.68
C PHE A 134 4.98 -12.12 -6.54
N THR A 135 4.46 -12.26 -5.32
CA THR A 135 5.26 -12.68 -4.16
C THR A 135 5.75 -14.12 -4.32
N LYS A 136 4.94 -15.01 -4.90
CA LYS A 136 5.39 -16.37 -5.29
C LYS A 136 6.49 -16.33 -6.36
N TRP A 137 6.39 -15.40 -7.31
CA TRP A 137 7.38 -15.25 -8.39
C TRP A 137 8.75 -14.72 -7.92
N GLU A 138 8.76 -13.89 -6.86
CA GLU A 138 9.98 -13.36 -6.23
C GLU A 138 10.79 -14.42 -5.46
N ASN A 139 10.15 -15.54 -5.08
CA ASN A 139 10.80 -16.72 -4.51
C ASN A 139 11.65 -16.41 -3.25
N TYR A 140 10.98 -16.04 -2.17
CA TYR A 140 11.56 -15.83 -0.83
C TYR A 140 12.10 -17.12 -0.20
N ARG A 141 13.04 -16.98 0.74
CA ARG A 141 13.73 -18.12 1.35
C ARG A 141 12.90 -18.76 2.45
N THR A 142 12.37 -17.95 3.37
CA THR A 142 11.62 -18.42 4.54
C THR A 142 10.16 -17.99 4.47
N LYS A 143 9.32 -18.62 5.29
CA LYS A 143 7.88 -18.32 5.32
C LYS A 143 7.62 -16.91 5.87
N THR A 144 8.36 -16.51 6.90
CA THR A 144 8.25 -15.16 7.46
C THR A 144 8.62 -14.10 6.44
N GLU A 145 9.73 -14.26 5.70
CA GLU A 145 10.09 -13.30 4.64
C GLU A 145 9.01 -13.18 3.55
N TYR A 146 8.41 -14.32 3.17
CA TYR A 146 7.31 -14.34 2.19
C TYR A 146 6.06 -13.63 2.72
N ASP A 147 5.65 -13.96 3.95
CA ASP A 147 4.45 -13.40 4.57
C ASP A 147 4.63 -11.90 4.85
N ASP A 148 5.78 -11.46 5.36
CA ASP A 148 6.10 -10.04 5.61
C ASP A 148 6.06 -9.22 4.32
N ALA A 149 6.66 -9.74 3.24
CA ALA A 149 6.62 -9.08 1.95
C ALA A 149 5.19 -9.00 1.41
N LEU A 150 4.40 -10.07 1.51
CA LEU A 150 3.00 -10.06 1.09
C LEU A 150 2.18 -9.05 1.90
N ILE A 151 2.35 -9.03 3.22
CA ILE A 151 1.65 -8.11 4.13
C ILE A 151 1.96 -6.66 3.78
N ILE A 152 3.23 -6.30 3.55
CA ILE A 152 3.60 -4.92 3.18
C ILE A 152 2.91 -4.49 1.89
N LYS A 153 2.90 -5.38 0.88
CA LYS A 153 2.23 -5.08 -0.40
C LYS A 153 0.74 -4.82 -0.16
N LEU A 154 0.06 -5.76 0.50
CA LEU A 154 -1.37 -5.66 0.79
C LEU A 154 -1.71 -4.43 1.64
N PHE A 155 -0.88 -4.13 2.64
CA PHE A 155 -1.04 -2.99 3.52
C PHE A 155 -0.97 -1.66 2.77
N ILE A 156 0.02 -1.48 1.87
CA ILE A 156 0.16 -0.23 1.12
C ILE A 156 -1.08 0.03 0.26
N PHE A 157 -1.59 -1.00 -0.42
CA PHE A 157 -2.79 -0.87 -1.25
C PHE A 157 -4.03 -0.54 -0.40
N GLU A 158 -4.26 -1.29 0.68
CA GLU A 158 -5.41 -1.06 1.55
C GLU A 158 -5.34 0.31 2.23
N PHE A 159 -4.13 0.75 2.61
CA PHE A 159 -3.90 2.06 3.19
C PHE A 159 -4.28 3.19 2.23
N VAL A 160 -3.84 3.11 0.96
CA VAL A 160 -4.18 4.14 -0.05
C VAL A 160 -5.67 4.10 -0.37
N ASN A 161 -6.27 2.92 -0.48
CA ASN A 161 -7.70 2.78 -0.77
C ASN A 161 -8.57 3.34 0.37
N SER A 162 -8.24 3.04 1.63
CA SER A 162 -9.05 3.44 2.78
C SER A 162 -8.84 4.91 3.18
N TYR A 163 -7.60 5.40 3.15
CA TYR A 163 -7.26 6.75 3.63
C TYR A 163 -7.03 7.77 2.51
N GLY A 164 -6.85 7.33 1.26
CA GLY A 164 -6.49 8.21 0.14
C GLY A 164 -7.51 9.32 -0.11
N SER A 165 -8.81 9.01 -0.02
CA SER A 165 -9.88 10.00 -0.16
C SER A 165 -9.85 11.05 0.97
N LEU A 166 -9.61 10.63 2.21
CA LEU A 166 -9.46 11.54 3.35
C LEU A 166 -8.24 12.46 3.19
N PHE A 167 -7.12 11.92 2.70
CA PHE A 167 -5.94 12.72 2.36
C PHE A 167 -6.26 13.73 1.24
N TYR A 168 -6.97 13.31 0.20
CA TYR A 168 -7.41 14.20 -0.88
C TYR A 168 -8.28 15.35 -0.34
N MET A 169 -9.30 15.04 0.45
CA MET A 169 -10.18 16.05 1.04
C MET A 169 -9.45 17.02 1.97
N ALA A 170 -8.56 16.53 2.83
CA ALA A 170 -7.87 17.38 3.80
C ALA A 170 -6.88 18.34 3.14
N PHE A 171 -6.10 17.86 2.17
CA PHE A 171 -4.98 18.61 1.61
C PHE A 171 -5.29 19.27 0.26
N PHE A 172 -5.96 18.57 -0.65
CA PHE A 172 -6.13 19.03 -2.04
C PHE A 172 -7.41 19.83 -2.24
N ARG A 173 -8.55 19.35 -1.69
CA ARG A 173 -9.82 20.08 -1.78
C ARG A 173 -9.75 21.47 -1.12
N THR A 174 -9.01 21.59 -0.02
CA THR A 174 -8.81 22.88 0.67
C THR A 174 -8.10 23.91 -0.22
N ILE A 175 -7.11 23.48 -1.02
CA ILE A 175 -6.36 24.35 -1.94
C ILE A 175 -7.26 24.81 -3.11
N GLU A 176 -8.16 23.95 -3.56
CA GLU A 176 -9.10 24.26 -4.64
C GLU A 176 -10.13 25.33 -4.24
N TYR A 177 -10.58 25.36 -2.98
CA TYR A 177 -11.40 26.46 -2.47
C TYR A 177 -10.65 27.79 -2.40
N GLU A 178 -9.36 27.78 -2.08
CA GLU A 178 -8.54 29.00 -1.99
C GLU A 178 -8.20 29.58 -3.37
N ASN A 179 -8.00 28.71 -4.37
CA ASN A 179 -7.60 29.09 -5.72
C ASN A 179 -8.75 29.11 -6.73
N GLY A 180 -9.95 28.62 -6.38
CA GLY A 180 -11.07 28.44 -7.31
C GLY A 180 -10.79 27.39 -8.40
N LEU A 181 -11.86 26.81 -8.95
CA LEU A 181 -11.82 25.73 -9.96
C LEU A 181 -10.99 26.05 -11.24
N PHE A 182 -10.68 27.32 -11.47
CA PHE A 182 -9.87 27.81 -12.60
C PHE A 182 -8.61 28.60 -12.19
N ASN A 183 -8.13 28.46 -10.95
CA ASN A 183 -7.04 29.30 -10.43
C ASN A 183 -7.39 30.81 -10.42
N LEU A 184 -8.70 31.12 -10.38
CA LEU A 184 -9.30 32.47 -10.40
C LEU A 184 -9.81 32.92 -9.02
N GLY A 185 -9.49 32.18 -7.95
CA GLY A 185 -10.14 32.23 -6.64
C GLY A 185 -10.00 33.55 -5.87
N LYS A 186 -9.06 34.43 -6.24
CA LYS A 186 -9.01 35.80 -5.68
C LYS A 186 -9.87 36.81 -6.43
N GLU A 187 -10.32 36.50 -7.66
CA GLU A 187 -11.04 37.45 -8.52
C GLU A 187 -12.55 37.20 -8.57
N TYR A 188 -13.01 36.01 -8.21
CA TYR A 188 -14.44 35.71 -8.02
C TYR A 188 -14.83 35.82 -6.54
N GLN A 189 -14.79 37.04 -6.00
CA GLN A 189 -15.61 37.39 -4.84
C GLN A 189 -17.05 37.53 -5.33
N ASP A 190 -17.94 36.66 -4.85
CA ASP A 190 -19.36 36.71 -5.18
C ASP A 190 -19.92 38.07 -4.77
N LYS A 191 -20.26 38.91 -5.75
CA LYS A 191 -20.75 40.29 -5.55
C LYS A 191 -22.24 40.34 -5.16
N CYS A 192 -22.88 39.18 -5.00
CA CYS A 192 -24.34 39.12 -4.82
C CYS A 192 -24.84 39.49 -3.42
N ASP A 193 -23.95 39.81 -2.47
CA ASP A 193 -24.33 40.15 -1.08
C ASP A 193 -24.38 41.68 -0.80
N ASN A 194 -24.33 42.51 -1.86
CA ASN A 194 -24.24 43.98 -1.73
C ASN A 194 -25.43 44.75 -2.33
N ASP A 195 -26.62 44.16 -2.41
CA ASP A 195 -27.84 44.93 -2.64
C ASP A 195 -28.83 44.72 -1.49
N ASN A 196 -29.03 45.81 -0.75
CA ASN A 196 -30.03 45.99 0.31
C ASN A 196 -31.46 45.70 -0.15
#